data_AF-A0A2E3DDA4-F1
#
_entry.id   AF-A0A2E3DDA4-F1
#
_cell.length_a   1.000
_cell.length_b   1.000
_cell.length_c   1.000
_cell.angle_alpha   90.00
_cell.angle_beta   90.00
_cell.angle_gamma   90.00
#
_symmetry.space_group_name_H-M   'P 1'
#
loop_
_entity.id
_entity.type
_entity.pdbx_description
1 polymer ?
#
loop_
_entity_poly.entity_id
_entity_poly.type
_entity_poly.pdbx_seq_one_letter_code
_entity_poly.pdbx_strand_id
1 'polypeptide(L)'
;MFESFDLSLVPRSKRDFALNQQLIAISPYKEFDYKVKWFDGYAAVWIWDRVLQKKERQEFLGQRNLPVFPESYLFEKKHDGLHGFRGLEGYVLQSWQKNKLFAEASWSVKPESEELNWFFQTIEKENYSHEIEWREPEYDFSFKRSLLERRESLKKMLLAGTAVLLIGIMSYQSLGIMRLSYSLKSVETQIFDLHDEKSEVVRLRTESLKKTDALRKLSSFDRPSQLFLMTTVANALANESGNLIEWNYEAKKISAVFSDFRTPPDLAVESLEATGWFSSISLNIDSIKNRVSVEMEVSYEL
;
A
#
# COMPACT_ATOMS: atom_id res chain seq x y z
N MET A 1 -13.83 53.61 28.49
CA MET A 1 -13.42 53.43 29.91
C MET A 1 -12.11 52.67 29.95
N PHE A 2 -11.19 53.06 30.83
CA PHE A 2 -9.92 52.37 31.05
C PHE A 2 -9.91 51.75 32.45
N GLU A 3 -9.45 50.51 32.55
CA GLU A 3 -9.26 49.80 33.81
C GLU A 3 -7.98 48.99 33.79
N SER A 4 -7.41 48.79 34.97
CA SER A 4 -6.14 48.12 35.13
C SER A 4 -6.23 47.00 36.18
N PHE A 5 -5.75 45.80 35.80
CA PHE A 5 -5.92 44.59 36.60
C PHE A 5 -4.59 43.92 36.89
N ASP A 6 -4.32 43.66 38.16
CA ASP A 6 -3.20 42.82 38.56
C ASP A 6 -3.62 41.34 38.61
N LEU A 7 -3.17 40.57 37.63
CA LEU A 7 -3.38 39.12 37.52
C LEU A 7 -2.04 38.36 37.60
N SER A 8 -1.03 38.96 38.22
CA SER A 8 0.30 38.36 38.39
C SER A 8 0.24 37.01 39.12
N LEU A 9 -0.61 36.91 40.14
CA LEU A 9 -0.85 35.70 40.93
C LEU A 9 -1.64 34.61 40.19
N VAL A 10 -2.31 34.94 39.08
CA VAL A 10 -3.09 33.98 38.30
C VAL A 10 -2.18 33.25 37.31
N PRO A 11 -2.25 31.90 37.21
CA PRO A 11 -1.51 31.14 36.22
C PRO A 11 -1.78 31.63 34.80
N ARG A 12 -0.74 31.71 33.96
CA ARG A 12 -0.82 32.31 32.60
C ARG A 12 -1.96 31.73 31.74
N SER A 13 -2.24 30.43 31.84
CA SER A 13 -3.32 29.76 31.10
C SER A 13 -4.73 30.17 31.52
N LYS A 14 -4.90 30.75 32.73
CA LYS A 14 -6.21 31.14 33.29
C LYS A 14 -6.42 32.65 33.34
N ARG A 15 -5.42 33.45 32.95
CA ARG A 15 -5.47 34.92 33.04
C ARG A 15 -6.59 35.53 32.20
N ASP A 16 -6.77 35.07 30.96
CA ASP A 16 -7.85 35.56 30.09
C ASP A 16 -9.24 35.25 30.66
N PHE A 17 -9.42 34.09 31.30
CA PHE A 17 -10.68 33.74 31.94
C PHE A 17 -10.94 34.61 33.18
N ALA A 18 -9.94 34.78 34.04
CA ALA A 18 -10.04 35.63 35.23
C ALA A 18 -10.35 37.09 34.85
N LEU A 19 -9.66 37.60 33.81
CA LEU A 19 -9.90 38.94 33.29
C LEU A 19 -11.35 39.09 32.80
N ASN A 20 -11.85 38.16 31.99
CA ASN A 20 -13.23 38.20 31.50
C ASN A 20 -14.25 38.26 32.64
N GLN A 21 -14.06 37.49 33.72
CA GLN A 21 -14.96 37.53 34.87
C GLN A 21 -14.95 38.89 35.58
N GLN A 22 -13.77 39.48 35.75
CA GLN A 22 -13.64 40.82 36.35
C GLN A 22 -14.28 41.90 35.47
N LEU A 23 -14.10 41.81 34.15
CA LEU A 23 -14.70 42.75 33.20
C LEU A 23 -16.23 42.69 33.20
N ILE A 24 -16.83 41.49 33.32
CA ILE A 24 -18.29 41.35 33.44
C ILE A 24 -18.81 42.07 34.70
N ALA A 25 -18.06 42.01 35.80
CA ALA A 25 -18.47 42.62 37.06
C ALA A 25 -18.33 44.16 37.08
N ILE A 26 -17.34 44.70 36.37
CA ILE A 26 -16.98 46.12 36.41
C ILE A 26 -17.55 46.92 35.23
N SER A 27 -17.80 46.27 34.09
CA SER A 27 -18.29 46.96 32.90
C SER A 27 -19.61 47.69 33.19
N PRO A 28 -19.69 49.01 32.92
CA PRO A 28 -20.93 49.77 33.06
C PRO A 28 -21.91 49.48 31.92
N TYR A 29 -21.45 48.84 30.85
CA TYR A 29 -22.26 48.57 29.66
C TYR A 29 -22.88 47.18 29.70
N LYS A 30 -24.15 47.09 29.29
CA LYS A 30 -24.89 45.82 29.16
C LYS A 30 -24.27 44.88 28.12
N GLU A 31 -23.82 45.45 27.00
CA GLU A 31 -23.05 44.77 25.97
C GLU A 31 -21.76 45.57 25.74
N PHE A 32 -20.62 44.96 26.04
CA PHE A 32 -19.32 45.60 25.90
C PHE A 32 -18.39 44.80 25.00
N ASP A 33 -17.47 45.52 24.38
CA ASP A 33 -16.26 44.97 23.79
C ASP A 33 -15.06 45.59 24.51
N TYR A 34 -13.91 44.93 24.42
CA TYR A 34 -12.70 45.45 25.05
C TYR A 34 -11.42 45.09 24.28
N LYS A 35 -10.35 45.82 24.57
CA LYS A 35 -8.97 45.47 24.19
C LYS A 35 -8.10 45.44 25.43
N VAL A 36 -7.15 44.51 25.44
CA VAL A 36 -6.20 44.32 26.54
C VAL A 36 -4.77 44.38 26.03
N LYS A 37 -3.92 45.10 26.77
CA LYS A 37 -2.46 45.10 26.61
C LYS A 37 -1.84 44.50 27.88
N TRP A 38 -1.12 43.40 27.73
CA TRP A 38 -0.55 42.64 28.85
C TRP A 38 0.88 43.10 29.17
N PHE A 39 1.15 43.34 30.46
CA PHE A 39 2.45 43.70 31.01
C PHE A 39 2.81 42.78 32.18
N ASP A 40 3.44 41.64 31.89
CA ASP A 40 3.94 40.68 32.89
C ASP A 40 2.92 40.34 33.99
N GLY A 41 1.76 39.83 33.56
CA GLY A 41 0.65 39.47 34.45
C GLY A 41 -0.30 40.63 34.78
N TYR A 42 0.05 41.86 34.42
CA TYR A 42 -0.84 43.01 34.51
C TYR A 42 -1.61 43.21 33.21
N ALA A 43 -2.89 43.55 33.29
CA ALA A 43 -3.74 43.83 32.14
C ALA A 43 -4.19 45.28 32.16
N ALA A 44 -3.78 46.05 31.15
CA ALA A 44 -4.37 47.34 30.85
C ALA A 44 -5.53 47.14 29.87
N VAL A 45 -6.75 47.49 30.25
CA VAL A 45 -7.96 47.19 29.51
C VAL A 45 -8.71 48.46 29.15
N TRP A 46 -9.12 48.54 27.89
CA TRP A 46 -10.02 49.55 27.39
C TRP A 46 -11.36 48.90 27.06
N ILE A 47 -12.41 49.39 27.70
CA ILE A 47 -13.79 48.88 27.61
C ILE A 47 -14.66 49.95 26.95
N TRP A 48 -15.52 49.54 26.02
CA TRP A 48 -16.48 50.42 25.38
C TRP A 48 -17.80 49.71 25.08
N ASP A 49 -18.84 50.50 24.83
CA ASP A 49 -20.16 49.99 24.45
C ASP A 49 -20.12 49.38 23.04
N ARG A 50 -20.51 48.10 22.96
CA ARG A 50 -20.53 47.37 21.70
C ARG A 50 -21.64 47.83 20.77
N VAL A 51 -22.79 48.24 21.31
CA VAL A 51 -23.96 48.69 20.55
C VAL A 51 -23.66 50.03 19.88
N LEU A 52 -23.11 50.97 20.65
CA LEU A 52 -22.73 52.29 20.12
C LEU A 52 -21.70 52.16 19.00
N GLN A 53 -20.64 51.36 19.24
CA GLN A 53 -19.60 51.15 18.24
C GLN A 53 -20.14 50.46 16.98
N LYS A 54 -21.06 49.49 17.12
CA LYS A 54 -21.67 48.83 15.97
C LYS A 54 -22.49 49.80 15.12
N LYS A 55 -23.21 50.73 15.76
CA LYS A 55 -23.96 51.78 15.09
C LYS A 55 -23.03 52.71 14.31
N GLU A 56 -22.00 53.25 14.95
CA GLU A 56 -21.01 54.12 14.30
C GLU A 56 -20.31 53.41 13.13
N ARG A 57 -19.94 52.14 13.31
CA ARG A 57 -19.33 51.34 12.24
C ARG A 57 -20.24 51.21 11.01
N GLN A 58 -21.54 50.99 11.23
CA GLN A 58 -22.51 50.90 10.14
C GLN A 58 -22.68 52.23 9.41
N GLU A 59 -22.67 53.34 10.14
CA GLU A 59 -22.79 54.69 9.60
C GLU A 59 -21.55 55.12 8.80
N PHE A 60 -20.34 54.83 9.28
CA PHE A 60 -19.09 55.34 8.67
C PHE A 60 -18.45 54.40 7.63
N LEU A 61 -18.54 53.07 7.77
CA LEU A 61 -17.70 52.12 7.01
C LEU A 61 -18.50 51.00 6.31
N GLY A 62 -19.83 51.05 6.39
CA GLY A 62 -20.72 49.98 5.91
C GLY A 62 -20.55 48.66 6.69
N GLN A 63 -20.81 47.51 6.05
CA GLN A 63 -20.74 46.19 6.70
C GLN A 63 -19.32 45.62 6.88
N ARG A 64 -18.26 46.42 6.76
CA ARG A 64 -16.89 45.90 6.90
C ARG A 64 -16.56 45.63 8.37
N ASN A 65 -16.21 44.39 8.68
CA ASN A 65 -15.70 43.99 9.99
C ASN A 65 -14.25 44.48 10.17
N LEU A 66 -14.09 45.76 10.49
CA LEU A 66 -12.79 46.34 10.84
C LEU A 66 -12.51 46.17 12.34
N PRO A 67 -11.27 45.87 12.74
CA PRO A 67 -10.91 45.83 14.14
C PRO A 67 -10.92 47.25 14.71
N VAL A 68 -11.54 47.42 15.88
CA VAL A 68 -11.57 48.70 16.62
C VAL A 68 -10.52 48.65 17.72
N PHE A 69 -9.79 49.75 17.86
CA PHE A 69 -8.77 49.96 18.87
C PHE A 69 -8.94 51.35 19.46
N PRO A 70 -8.75 51.51 20.78
CA PRO A 70 -8.57 52.83 21.35
C PRO A 70 -7.26 53.41 20.83
N GLU A 71 -7.23 54.72 20.65
CA GLU A 71 -6.03 55.41 20.17
C GLU A 71 -4.82 55.16 21.09
N SER A 72 -5.03 55.26 22.40
CA SER A 72 -4.02 55.04 23.43
C SER A 72 -3.44 53.63 23.49
N TYR A 73 -4.14 52.64 22.94
CA TYR A 73 -3.61 51.28 22.79
C TYR A 73 -2.39 51.25 21.84
N LEU A 74 -2.40 52.14 20.83
CA LEU A 74 -1.36 52.27 19.82
C LEU A 74 -0.16 53.09 20.32
N PHE A 75 -0.22 53.71 21.49
CA PHE A 75 0.92 54.44 22.01
C PHE A 75 2.06 53.47 22.35
N GLU A 76 3.29 53.92 22.06
CA GLU A 76 4.48 53.21 22.48
C GLU A 76 4.53 53.07 24.02
N LYS A 77 5.14 51.99 24.49
CA LYS A 77 5.39 51.80 25.92
C LYS A 77 6.32 52.92 26.42
N LYS A 78 5.90 53.62 27.49
CA LYS A 78 6.70 54.70 28.09
C LYS A 78 7.30 54.29 29.44
N HIS A 79 8.26 55.10 29.89
CA HIS A 79 8.89 54.98 31.19
C HIS A 79 7.97 55.47 32.31
N ASP A 80 8.33 55.17 33.56
CA ASP A 80 7.57 55.58 34.74
C ASP A 80 7.36 57.09 34.78
N GLY A 81 6.15 57.50 35.17
CA GLY A 81 5.75 58.91 35.24
C GLY A 81 4.40 59.19 34.60
N LEU A 82 4.06 60.49 34.54
CA LEU A 82 2.88 61.00 33.85
C LEU A 82 3.25 61.42 32.44
N HIS A 83 2.42 61.02 31.47
CA HIS A 83 2.61 61.35 30.06
C HIS A 83 1.30 61.86 29.48
N GLY A 84 1.30 63.13 29.07
CA GLY A 84 0.17 63.77 28.40
C GLY A 84 0.33 63.70 26.89
N PHE A 85 -0.71 63.24 26.20
CA PHE A 85 -0.75 63.14 24.75
C PHE A 85 -1.91 63.96 24.20
N ARG A 86 -1.69 64.60 23.05
CA ARG A 86 -2.74 65.16 22.23
C ARG A 86 -3.12 64.13 21.16
N GLY A 87 -4.21 63.39 21.39
CA GLY A 87 -4.73 62.43 20.42
C GLY A 87 -5.46 63.11 19.27
N LEU A 88 -6.01 62.29 18.36
CA LEU A 88 -6.75 62.74 17.18
C LEU A 88 -8.01 63.53 17.55
N GLU A 89 -8.71 63.09 18.60
CA GLU A 89 -10.02 63.63 19.01
C GLU A 89 -10.01 64.25 20.41
N GLY A 90 -8.82 64.45 21.00
CA GLY A 90 -8.74 64.99 22.35
C GLY A 90 -7.37 64.87 23.01
N TYR A 91 -7.38 64.81 24.33
CA TYR A 91 -6.20 64.75 25.18
C TYR A 91 -6.28 63.50 26.05
N VAL A 92 -5.16 62.77 26.14
CA VAL A 92 -5.06 61.54 26.92
C VAL A 92 -3.92 61.69 27.91
N LEU A 93 -4.18 61.44 29.18
CA LEU A 93 -3.17 61.41 30.23
C LEU A 93 -2.98 59.97 30.69
N GLN A 94 -1.74 59.51 30.67
CA GLN A 94 -1.35 58.17 31.12
C GLN A 94 -0.42 58.24 32.32
N SER A 95 -0.69 57.41 33.32
CA SER A 95 0.19 57.21 34.48
C SER A 95 0.88 55.86 34.36
N TRP A 96 2.21 55.88 34.29
CA TRP A 96 3.05 54.69 34.17
C TRP A 96 3.83 54.44 35.46
N GLN A 97 3.85 53.19 35.92
CA GLN A 97 4.61 52.77 37.10
C GLN A 97 5.19 51.38 36.92
N LYS A 98 6.47 51.19 37.25
CA LYS A 98 7.22 49.94 37.04
C LYS A 98 7.09 49.42 35.59
N ASN A 99 7.11 50.33 34.62
CA ASN A 99 6.90 50.10 33.19
C ASN A 99 5.54 49.45 32.86
N LYS A 100 4.50 49.75 33.64
CA LYS A 100 3.11 49.30 33.46
C LYS A 100 2.19 50.51 33.41
N LEU A 101 1.21 50.49 32.51
CA LEU A 101 0.18 51.54 32.42
C LEU A 101 -0.83 51.33 33.55
N PHE A 102 -0.81 52.21 34.56
CA PHE A 102 -1.59 52.07 35.79
C PHE A 102 -2.96 52.75 35.69
N ALA A 103 -3.01 53.95 35.13
CA ALA A 103 -4.24 54.73 34.97
C ALA A 103 -4.21 55.52 33.67
N GLU A 104 -5.38 55.74 33.09
CA GLU A 104 -5.58 56.56 31.89
C GLU A 104 -6.86 57.36 32.03
N ALA A 105 -6.81 58.63 31.65
CA ALA A 105 -7.98 59.48 31.49
C ALA A 105 -7.92 60.19 30.14
N SER A 106 -9.09 60.44 29.57
CA SER A 106 -9.24 61.03 28.23
C SER A 106 -10.28 62.14 28.27
N TRP A 107 -9.98 63.26 27.64
CA TRP A 107 -10.86 64.43 27.53
C TRP A 107 -10.93 64.89 26.07
N SER A 108 -12.09 65.41 25.65
CA SER A 108 -12.23 65.95 24.28
C SER A 108 -11.55 67.32 24.11
N VAL A 109 -11.35 68.05 25.21
CA VAL A 109 -10.68 69.35 25.27
C VAL A 109 -9.52 69.25 26.25
N LYS A 110 -8.54 70.15 26.16
CA LYS A 110 -7.40 70.17 27.08
C LYS A 110 -7.93 70.34 28.51
N PRO A 111 -7.62 69.42 29.43
CA PRO A 111 -8.21 69.46 30.76
C PRO A 111 -7.72 70.67 31.55
N GLU A 112 -8.62 71.23 32.36
CA GLU A 112 -8.29 72.28 33.31
C GLU A 112 -7.68 71.71 34.60
N SER A 113 -7.11 72.57 35.43
CA SER A 113 -6.42 72.16 36.67
C SER A 113 -7.30 71.35 37.62
N GLU A 114 -8.63 71.57 37.64
CA GLU A 114 -9.57 70.83 38.48
C GLU A 114 -9.74 69.37 38.03
N GLU A 115 -9.88 69.13 36.72
CA GLU A 115 -10.00 67.80 36.15
C GLU A 115 -8.69 67.00 36.32
N LEU A 116 -7.56 67.68 36.19
CA LEU A 116 -6.25 67.10 36.48
C LEU A 116 -6.11 66.70 37.96
N ASN A 117 -6.59 67.54 38.88
CA ASN A 117 -6.58 67.24 40.30
C ASN A 117 -7.42 66.01 40.64
N TRP A 118 -8.59 65.84 40.02
CA TRP A 118 -9.41 64.65 40.20
C TRP A 118 -8.69 63.37 39.74
N PHE A 119 -7.99 63.44 38.61
CA PHE A 119 -7.14 62.34 38.14
C PHE A 119 -5.99 62.06 39.12
N PHE A 120 -5.33 63.10 39.65
CA PHE A 120 -4.24 62.95 40.62
C PHE A 120 -4.69 62.34 41.95
N GLN A 121 -5.89 62.67 42.42
CA GLN A 121 -6.49 62.04 43.59
C GLN A 121 -6.73 60.54 43.36
N THR A 122 -7.15 60.16 42.14
CA THR A 122 -7.44 58.77 41.79
C THR A 122 -6.19 57.89 41.74
N ILE A 123 -5.02 58.46 41.44
CA ILE A 123 -3.76 57.71 41.36
C ILE A 123 -2.95 57.68 42.68
N GLU A 124 -3.52 58.20 43.78
CA GLU A 124 -2.96 58.19 45.15
C GLU A 124 -1.46 58.57 45.23
N LYS A 125 -1.02 59.59 44.49
CA LYS A 125 0.41 59.99 44.47
C LYS A 125 0.60 61.49 44.66
N GLU A 126 1.17 61.84 45.80
CA GLU A 126 1.40 63.22 46.28
C GLU A 126 2.54 63.98 45.57
N ASN A 127 3.33 63.35 44.68
CA ASN A 127 4.61 63.89 44.23
C ASN A 127 4.79 64.09 42.71
N TYR A 128 3.72 64.15 41.92
CA TYR A 128 3.88 64.54 40.53
C TYR A 128 3.93 66.08 40.41
N SER A 129 4.97 66.58 39.73
CA SER A 129 5.00 67.97 39.30
C SER A 129 3.76 68.24 38.44
N HIS A 130 3.04 69.33 38.74
CA HIS A 130 1.77 69.68 38.08
C HIS A 130 1.95 70.13 36.62
N GLU A 131 3.19 70.17 36.13
CA GLU A 131 3.50 70.56 34.76
C GLU A 131 3.52 69.32 33.85
N ILE A 132 2.36 68.98 33.31
CA ILE A 132 2.22 67.95 32.29
C ILE A 132 2.59 68.55 30.94
N GLU A 133 3.64 68.02 30.32
CA GLU A 133 3.97 68.32 28.93
C GLU A 133 3.05 67.52 28.01
N TRP A 134 2.26 68.21 27.19
CA TRP A 134 1.37 67.60 26.21
C TRP A 134 2.13 67.41 24.90
N ARG A 135 2.38 66.16 24.52
CA ARG A 135 3.14 65.80 23.32
C ARG A 135 2.24 65.17 22.26
N GLU A 136 2.67 65.23 21.01
CA GLU A 136 2.05 64.44 19.94
C GLU A 136 2.40 62.95 20.14
N PRO A 137 1.44 62.03 19.97
CA PRO A 137 1.66 60.61 20.21
C PRO A 137 2.55 59.97 19.14
N GLU A 138 3.51 59.17 19.59
CA GLU A 138 4.24 58.25 18.73
C GLU A 138 3.47 56.93 18.65
N TYR A 139 2.88 56.67 17.48
CA TYR A 139 2.09 55.47 17.25
C TYR A 139 2.99 54.26 16.94
N ASP A 140 2.87 53.22 17.75
CA ASP A 140 3.50 51.94 17.52
C ASP A 140 2.55 50.99 16.76
N PHE A 141 2.79 50.85 15.46
CA PHE A 141 2.10 49.89 14.59
C PHE A 141 2.76 48.51 14.55
N SER A 142 3.70 48.20 15.45
CA SER A 142 4.41 46.91 15.52
C SER A 142 3.47 45.69 15.64
N PHE A 143 2.21 45.89 16.03
CA PHE A 143 1.16 44.85 15.99
C PHE A 143 1.08 44.13 14.62
N LYS A 144 1.36 44.81 13.50
CA LYS A 144 1.42 44.19 12.16
C LYS A 144 2.50 43.09 12.06
N ARG A 145 3.64 43.21 12.76
CA ARG A 145 4.71 42.19 12.74
C ARG A 145 4.26 40.88 13.38
N SER A 146 3.56 40.94 14.51
CA SER A 146 3.08 39.74 15.22
C SER A 146 2.06 38.91 14.42
N LEU A 147 1.19 39.57 13.65
CA LEU A 147 0.23 38.90 12.76
C LEU A 147 0.91 38.22 11.56
N LEU A 148 1.95 38.85 11.00
CA LEU A 148 2.77 38.28 9.93
C LEU A 148 3.58 37.08 10.42
N GLU A 149 4.19 37.15 11.61
CA GLU A 149 4.94 36.04 12.21
C GLU A 149 4.06 34.84 12.55
N ARG A 150 2.83 35.06 13.05
CA ARG A 150 1.87 33.98 13.31
C ARG A 150 1.47 33.26 12.02
N ARG A 151 1.33 33.99 10.91
CA ARG A 151 1.03 33.43 9.58
C ARG A 151 2.20 32.61 9.03
N GLU A 152 3.44 33.01 9.28
CA GLU A 152 4.61 32.21 8.90
C GLU A 152 4.71 30.90 9.69
N SER A 153 4.46 30.92 11.01
CA SER A 153 4.47 29.70 11.81
C SER A 153 3.43 28.67 11.34
N LEU A 154 2.24 29.14 10.98
CA LEU A 154 1.16 28.31 10.42
C LEU A 154 1.55 27.71 9.06
N LYS A 155 2.21 28.48 8.19
CA LYS A 155 2.75 27.94 6.92
C LYS A 155 3.79 26.85 7.16
N LYS A 156 4.71 27.07 8.11
CA LYS A 156 5.74 26.08 8.47
C LYS A 156 5.12 24.81 9.05
N MET A 157 4.08 24.93 9.89
CA MET A 157 3.36 23.78 10.44
C MET A 157 2.60 23.00 9.36
N LEU A 158 1.94 23.69 8.42
CA LEU A 158 1.27 23.04 7.29
C LEU A 158 2.26 22.32 6.37
N LEU A 159 3.39 22.93 6.04
CA LEU A 159 4.45 22.31 5.26
C LEU A 159 5.07 21.09 5.96
N ALA A 160 5.29 21.16 7.27
CA ALA A 160 5.75 20.01 8.04
C ALA A 160 4.71 18.88 8.05
N GLY A 161 3.42 19.22 8.19
CA GLY A 161 2.33 18.26 8.13
C GLY A 161 2.24 17.54 6.78
N THR A 162 2.37 18.27 5.66
CA THR A 162 2.33 17.65 4.33
C THR A 162 3.55 16.77 4.07
N ALA A 163 4.74 17.15 4.54
CA ALA A 163 5.95 16.34 4.42
C ALA A 163 5.82 15.01 5.17
N VAL A 164 5.32 15.02 6.41
CA VAL A 164 5.08 13.79 7.19
C VAL A 164 4.08 12.87 6.49
N LEU A 165 3.01 13.43 5.94
CA LEU A 165 1.99 12.66 5.23
C LEU A 165 2.57 11.99 3.98
N LEU A 166 3.40 12.70 3.21
CA LEU A 166 4.11 12.13 2.04
C LEU A 166 5.07 11.00 2.42
N ILE A 167 5.83 11.16 3.51
CA ILE A 167 6.73 10.10 4.02
C ILE A 167 5.92 8.86 4.43
N GLY A 168 4.76 9.06 5.06
CA GLY A 168 3.84 7.97 5.42
C GLY A 168 3.33 7.19 4.20
N ILE A 169 2.89 7.90 3.15
CA ILE A 169 2.44 7.28 1.89
C ILE A 169 3.58 6.50 1.22
N MET A 170 4.77 7.08 1.13
CA MET A 170 5.94 6.43 0.50
C MET A 170 6.37 5.18 1.27
N SER A 171 6.33 5.22 2.61
CA SER A 171 6.64 4.07 3.46
C SER A 171 5.63 2.93 3.24
N TYR A 172 4.34 3.25 3.14
CA TYR A 172 3.30 2.27 2.86
C TYR A 172 3.47 1.61 1.48
N GLN A 173 3.75 2.40 0.44
CA GLN A 173 4.01 1.86 -0.90
C GLN A 173 5.25 0.97 -0.95
N SER A 174 6.30 1.35 -0.22
CA SER A 174 7.55 0.56 -0.15
C SER A 174 7.31 -0.83 0.47
N LEU A 175 6.51 -0.91 1.54
CA LEU A 175 6.10 -2.20 2.13
C LEU A 175 5.30 -3.06 1.14
N GLY A 176 4.43 -2.43 0.33
CA GLY A 176 3.68 -3.12 -0.71
C GLY A 176 4.57 -3.76 -1.78
N ILE A 177 5.56 -3.02 -2.29
CA ILE A 177 6.54 -3.53 -3.26
C ILE A 177 7.36 -4.66 -2.65
N MET A 178 7.80 -4.50 -1.40
CA MET A 178 8.57 -5.53 -0.70
C MET A 178 7.77 -6.82 -0.55
N ARG A 179 6.50 -6.74 -0.14
CA ARG A 179 5.61 -7.90 -0.06
C ARG A 179 5.43 -8.58 -1.42
N LEU A 180 5.24 -7.80 -2.48
CA LEU A 180 5.09 -8.32 -3.84
C LEU A 180 6.35 -9.08 -4.30
N SER A 181 7.54 -8.56 -3.98
CA SER A 181 8.81 -9.22 -4.30
C SER A 181 8.98 -10.56 -3.57
N TYR A 182 8.57 -10.66 -2.31
CA TYR A 182 8.55 -11.92 -1.57
C TYR A 182 7.58 -12.92 -2.17
N SER A 183 6.38 -12.48 -2.57
CA SER A 183 5.40 -13.35 -3.22
C SER A 183 5.89 -13.85 -4.59
N LEU A 184 6.51 -12.99 -5.39
CA LEU A 184 7.13 -13.38 -6.67
C LEU A 184 8.18 -14.46 -6.48
N LYS A 185 9.07 -14.29 -5.51
CA LYS A 185 10.13 -15.28 -5.23
C LYS A 185 9.55 -16.62 -4.77
N SER A 186 8.49 -16.60 -3.96
CA SER A 186 7.80 -17.83 -3.54
C SER A 186 7.15 -18.56 -4.72
N VAL A 187 6.53 -17.82 -5.65
CA VAL A 187 5.93 -18.40 -6.86
C VAL A 187 7.00 -18.96 -7.78
N GLU A 188 8.14 -18.29 -7.92
CA GLU A 188 9.28 -18.79 -8.73
C GLU A 188 9.81 -20.12 -8.18
N THR A 189 9.96 -20.25 -6.85
CA THR A 189 10.33 -21.52 -6.22
C THR A 189 9.30 -22.62 -6.51
N GLN A 190 8.01 -22.32 -6.40
CA GLN A 190 6.94 -23.30 -6.70
C GLN A 190 6.93 -23.73 -8.17
N ILE A 191 7.23 -22.83 -9.10
CA ILE A 191 7.36 -23.16 -10.52
C ILE A 191 8.56 -24.09 -10.73
N PHE A 192 9.68 -23.83 -10.04
CA PHE A 192 10.87 -24.66 -10.13
C PHE A 192 10.62 -26.07 -9.59
N ASP A 193 10.00 -26.18 -8.42
CA ASP A 193 9.63 -27.46 -7.81
C ASP A 193 8.66 -28.27 -8.68
N LEU A 194 7.63 -27.62 -9.24
CA LEU A 194 6.69 -28.26 -10.17
C LEU A 194 7.33 -28.66 -11.50
N HIS A 195 8.33 -27.90 -11.98
CA HIS A 195 9.06 -28.24 -13.19
C HIS A 195 9.93 -29.48 -12.95
N ASP A 196 10.59 -29.56 -11.79
CA ASP A 196 11.41 -30.70 -11.41
C ASP A 196 10.55 -31.96 -11.28
N GLU A 197 9.42 -31.89 -10.56
CA GLU A 197 8.46 -33.00 -10.41
C GLU A 197 7.92 -33.47 -11.78
N LYS A 198 7.54 -32.55 -12.67
CA LYS A 198 7.05 -32.90 -14.01
C LYS A 198 8.15 -33.49 -14.89
N SER A 199 9.40 -33.05 -14.75
CA SER A 199 10.51 -33.58 -15.53
C SER A 199 10.75 -35.07 -15.24
N GLU A 200 10.57 -35.47 -13.98
CA GLU A 200 10.66 -36.87 -13.57
C GLU A 200 9.52 -37.72 -14.15
N VAL A 201 8.28 -37.23 -14.12
CA VAL A 201 7.13 -37.92 -14.74
C VAL A 201 7.34 -38.08 -16.25
N VAL A 202 7.84 -37.05 -16.94
CA VAL A 202 8.16 -37.12 -18.37
C VAL A 202 9.26 -38.15 -18.61
N ARG A 203 10.32 -38.17 -17.79
CA ARG A 203 11.40 -39.17 -17.89
C ARG A 203 10.85 -40.59 -17.74
N LEU A 204 10.06 -40.86 -16.70
CA LEU A 204 9.46 -42.17 -16.44
C LEU A 204 8.54 -42.61 -17.58
N ARG A 205 7.72 -41.69 -18.12
CA ARG A 205 6.86 -41.98 -19.27
C ARG A 205 7.68 -42.34 -20.52
N THR A 206 8.77 -41.64 -20.76
CA THR A 206 9.66 -41.88 -21.90
C THR A 206 10.38 -43.23 -21.78
N GLU A 207 10.82 -43.59 -20.58
CA GLU A 207 11.40 -44.91 -20.30
C GLU A 207 10.38 -46.04 -20.48
N SER A 208 9.14 -45.85 -20.00
CA SER A 208 8.06 -46.81 -20.22
C SER A 208 7.78 -47.02 -21.70
N LEU A 209 7.71 -45.94 -22.48
CA LEU A 209 7.50 -46.00 -23.94
C LEU A 209 8.63 -46.75 -24.65
N LYS A 210 9.89 -46.48 -24.28
CA LYS A 210 11.05 -47.21 -24.81
C LYS A 210 10.98 -48.71 -24.51
N LYS A 211 10.55 -49.10 -23.30
CA LYS A 211 10.37 -50.52 -22.94
C LYS A 211 9.26 -51.18 -23.74
N THR A 212 8.12 -50.51 -23.93
CA THR A 212 7.04 -51.04 -24.76
C THR A 212 7.44 -51.18 -26.22
N ASP A 213 8.21 -50.23 -26.77
CA ASP A 213 8.73 -50.34 -28.14
C ASP A 213 9.74 -51.47 -28.28
N ALA A 214 10.60 -51.68 -27.29
CA ALA A 214 11.53 -52.81 -27.27
C ALA A 214 10.79 -54.16 -27.22
N LEU A 215 9.75 -54.26 -26.38
CA LEU A 215 8.90 -55.45 -26.32
C LEU A 215 8.15 -55.70 -27.64
N ARG A 216 7.64 -54.64 -28.28
CA ARG A 216 7.00 -54.75 -29.60
C ARG A 216 7.97 -55.22 -30.69
N LYS A 217 9.23 -54.77 -30.64
CA LYS A 217 10.29 -55.27 -31.54
C LYS A 217 10.62 -56.74 -31.27
N LEU A 218 10.61 -57.17 -30.02
CA LEU A 218 10.81 -58.58 -29.66
C LEU A 218 9.62 -59.45 -30.09
N SER A 219 8.39 -58.97 -29.94
CA SER A 219 7.19 -59.69 -30.41
C SER A 219 7.09 -59.75 -31.93
N SER A 220 7.71 -58.85 -32.69
CA SER A 220 7.82 -59.01 -34.15
C SER A 220 8.75 -60.16 -34.59
N PHE A 221 9.47 -60.79 -33.65
CA PHE A 221 10.22 -62.03 -33.88
C PHE A 221 9.44 -63.29 -33.50
N ASP A 222 8.13 -63.19 -33.23
CA ASP A 222 7.25 -64.32 -32.92
C ASP A 222 7.08 -65.22 -34.16
N ARG A 223 8.08 -66.07 -34.39
CA ARG A 223 8.04 -67.15 -35.37
C ARG A 223 7.21 -68.29 -34.74
N PRO A 224 6.32 -68.96 -35.51
CA PRO A 224 5.59 -70.10 -35.01
C PRO A 224 6.58 -71.10 -34.41
N SER A 225 6.32 -71.53 -33.17
CA SER A 225 7.19 -72.48 -32.49
C SER A 225 7.34 -73.74 -33.35
N GLN A 226 8.54 -74.35 -33.36
CA GLN A 226 8.79 -75.58 -34.14
C GLN A 226 7.79 -76.69 -33.79
N LEU A 227 7.33 -76.73 -32.53
CA LEU A 227 6.27 -77.63 -32.07
C LEU A 227 4.95 -77.39 -32.81
N PHE A 228 4.56 -76.12 -32.99
CA PHE A 228 3.36 -75.77 -33.75
C PHE A 228 3.44 -76.28 -35.20
N LEU A 229 4.55 -76.01 -35.89
CA LEU A 229 4.77 -76.49 -37.26
C LEU A 229 4.74 -78.03 -37.34
N MET A 230 5.39 -78.71 -36.39
CA MET A 230 5.39 -80.18 -36.32
C MET A 230 3.99 -80.74 -36.07
N THR A 231 3.19 -80.12 -35.19
CA THR A 231 1.80 -80.52 -34.96
C THR A 231 0.91 -80.27 -36.16
N THR A 232 1.12 -79.19 -36.91
CA THR A 232 0.34 -78.88 -38.11
C THR A 232 0.63 -79.90 -39.21
N VAL A 233 1.90 -80.26 -39.44
CA VAL A 233 2.27 -81.33 -40.38
C VAL A 233 1.74 -82.68 -39.92
N ALA A 234 1.89 -83.01 -38.63
CA ALA A 234 1.37 -84.26 -38.08
C ALA A 234 -0.15 -84.37 -38.23
N ASN A 235 -0.91 -83.29 -37.95
CA ASN A 235 -2.37 -83.27 -38.08
C ASN A 235 -2.84 -83.33 -39.53
N ALA A 236 -2.16 -82.62 -40.44
CA ALA A 236 -2.48 -82.66 -41.88
C ALA A 236 -2.29 -84.06 -42.47
N LEU A 237 -1.35 -84.84 -41.90
CA LEU A 237 -1.02 -86.18 -42.37
C LEU A 237 -1.56 -87.30 -41.45
N ALA A 238 -2.26 -86.96 -40.36
CA ALA A 238 -2.59 -87.87 -39.24
C ALA A 238 -3.49 -89.05 -39.63
N ASN A 239 -4.19 -88.98 -40.75
CA ASN A 239 -5.17 -90.01 -41.06
C ASN A 239 -4.55 -91.29 -41.63
N GLU A 240 -3.44 -91.26 -42.38
CA GLU A 240 -2.87 -92.51 -42.97
C GLU A 240 -1.36 -92.45 -43.27
N SER A 241 -0.61 -91.48 -42.72
CA SER A 241 0.83 -91.36 -42.95
C SER A 241 1.66 -92.04 -41.85
N GLY A 242 2.80 -92.60 -42.25
CA GLY A 242 3.60 -93.47 -41.40
C GLY A 242 4.39 -92.76 -40.29
N ASN A 243 5.29 -93.49 -39.62
CA ASN A 243 6.05 -92.94 -38.49
C ASN A 243 7.07 -91.88 -38.96
N LEU A 244 7.07 -90.71 -38.33
CA LEU A 244 8.09 -89.67 -38.53
C LEU A 244 9.44 -90.15 -37.96
N ILE A 245 10.45 -90.24 -38.81
CA ILE A 245 11.80 -90.70 -38.46
C ILE A 245 12.72 -89.52 -38.21
N GLU A 246 12.64 -88.52 -39.09
CA GLU A 246 13.55 -87.39 -39.08
C GLU A 246 12.79 -86.11 -39.35
N TRP A 247 13.09 -85.09 -38.56
CA TRP A 247 12.54 -83.74 -38.71
C TRP A 247 13.71 -82.76 -38.63
N ASN A 248 13.92 -82.02 -39.70
CA ASN A 248 14.88 -80.92 -39.72
C ASN A 248 14.18 -79.65 -40.19
N TYR A 249 14.44 -78.56 -39.46
CA TYR A 249 13.91 -77.25 -39.78
C TYR A 249 15.06 -76.24 -39.81
N GLU A 250 15.43 -75.83 -41.02
CA GLU A 250 16.53 -74.90 -41.24
C GLU A 250 16.11 -73.79 -42.20
N ALA A 251 16.28 -72.54 -41.78
CA ALA A 251 16.09 -71.36 -42.63
C ALA A 251 14.80 -71.35 -43.49
N LYS A 252 13.66 -71.68 -42.87
CA LYS A 252 12.31 -71.80 -43.46
C LYS A 252 12.03 -73.07 -44.25
N LYS A 253 13.00 -73.96 -44.42
CA LYS A 253 12.78 -75.26 -45.06
C LYS A 253 12.57 -76.32 -43.98
N ILE A 254 11.48 -77.06 -44.11
CA ILE A 254 11.22 -78.26 -43.34
C ILE A 254 11.55 -79.44 -44.23
N SER A 255 12.42 -80.33 -43.76
CA SER A 255 12.55 -81.67 -44.31
C SER A 255 12.08 -82.68 -43.28
N ALA A 256 11.10 -83.49 -43.67
CA ALA A 256 10.50 -84.52 -42.83
C ALA A 256 10.56 -85.87 -43.55
N VAL A 257 11.04 -86.90 -42.86
CA VAL A 257 11.15 -88.25 -43.42
C VAL A 257 10.20 -89.18 -42.66
N PHE A 258 9.31 -89.84 -43.40
CA PHE A 258 8.33 -90.78 -42.87
C PHE A 258 8.64 -92.21 -43.35
N SER A 259 8.46 -93.21 -42.49
CA SER A 259 8.47 -94.64 -42.84
C SER A 259 7.07 -95.22 -42.84
N ASP A 260 6.78 -96.18 -43.71
CA ASP A 260 5.46 -96.84 -43.82
C ASP A 260 4.35 -95.87 -44.25
N PHE A 261 4.68 -94.99 -45.19
CA PHE A 261 3.76 -94.01 -45.75
C PHE A 261 2.71 -94.70 -46.64
N ARG A 262 1.42 -94.64 -46.27
CA ARG A 262 0.33 -95.31 -46.99
C ARG A 262 -0.52 -94.35 -47.82
N THR A 263 -0.47 -93.06 -47.52
CA THR A 263 -1.22 -92.03 -48.25
C THR A 263 -0.66 -91.86 -49.67
N PRO A 264 -1.51 -91.76 -50.70
CA PRO A 264 -1.09 -91.36 -52.04
C PRO A 264 -0.39 -89.98 -51.99
N PRO A 265 0.71 -89.79 -52.73
CA PRO A 265 1.49 -88.55 -52.70
C PRO A 265 0.65 -87.29 -52.98
N ASP A 266 -0.27 -87.37 -53.94
CA ASP A 266 -1.08 -86.22 -54.37
C ASP A 266 -1.99 -85.70 -53.24
N LEU A 267 -2.58 -86.60 -52.46
CA LEU A 267 -3.45 -86.25 -51.32
C LEU A 267 -2.66 -85.68 -50.14
N ALA A 268 -1.41 -86.10 -49.98
CA ALA A 268 -0.53 -85.58 -48.94
C ALA A 268 -0.09 -84.14 -49.23
N VAL A 269 0.18 -83.82 -50.51
CA VAL A 269 0.47 -82.43 -50.93
C VAL A 269 -0.76 -81.56 -50.71
N GLU A 270 -1.94 -81.99 -51.19
CA GLU A 270 -3.18 -81.23 -51.06
C GLU A 270 -3.54 -80.93 -49.60
N SER A 271 -3.37 -81.93 -48.71
CA SER A 271 -3.65 -81.77 -47.27
C SER A 271 -2.69 -80.81 -46.58
N LEU A 272 -1.42 -80.77 -47.01
CA LEU A 272 -0.42 -79.84 -46.47
C LEU A 272 -0.59 -78.43 -47.02
N GLU A 273 -0.93 -78.28 -48.31
CA GLU A 273 -1.24 -76.97 -48.92
C GLU A 273 -2.51 -76.36 -48.32
N ALA A 274 -3.52 -77.17 -48.03
CA ALA A 274 -4.76 -76.72 -47.38
C ALA A 274 -4.55 -76.07 -46.00
N THR A 275 -3.41 -76.31 -45.35
CA THR A 275 -3.08 -75.65 -44.08
C THR A 275 -2.72 -74.18 -44.24
N GLY A 276 -2.31 -73.74 -45.44
CA GLY A 276 -1.89 -72.37 -45.75
C GLY A 276 -0.53 -71.95 -45.17
N TRP A 277 0.14 -72.82 -44.40
CA TRP A 277 1.43 -72.51 -43.76
C TRP A 277 2.65 -72.91 -44.60
N PHE A 278 2.47 -73.75 -45.62
CA PHE A 278 3.55 -74.34 -46.39
C PHE A 278 3.40 -74.03 -47.88
N SER A 279 4.53 -73.79 -48.54
CA SER A 279 4.67 -73.54 -49.97
C SER A 279 5.79 -74.40 -50.54
N SER A 280 5.76 -74.67 -51.85
CA SER A 280 6.81 -75.44 -52.54
C SER A 280 7.05 -76.83 -51.95
N ILE A 281 5.96 -77.60 -51.80
CA ILE A 281 6.00 -78.96 -51.27
C ILE A 281 6.53 -79.92 -52.34
N SER A 282 7.57 -80.67 -52.01
CA SER A 282 8.10 -81.74 -52.85
C SER A 282 8.14 -83.06 -52.08
N LEU A 283 7.69 -84.12 -52.73
CA LEU A 283 7.69 -85.47 -52.19
C LEU A 283 8.65 -86.32 -53.01
N ASN A 284 9.58 -86.98 -52.32
CA ASN A 284 10.47 -87.95 -52.94
C ASN A 284 10.28 -89.31 -52.24
N ILE A 285 9.98 -90.33 -53.04
CA ILE A 285 9.62 -91.67 -52.59
C ILE A 285 10.82 -92.59 -52.83
N ASP A 286 11.43 -93.06 -51.76
CA ASP A 286 12.45 -94.10 -51.81
C ASP A 286 11.77 -95.47 -51.63
N SER A 287 11.41 -96.09 -52.76
CA SER A 287 10.72 -97.38 -52.82
C SER A 287 11.57 -98.55 -52.32
N ILE A 288 12.90 -98.40 -52.24
CA ILE A 288 13.82 -99.45 -51.78
C ILE A 288 13.82 -99.52 -50.25
N LYS A 289 13.63 -98.38 -49.57
CA LYS A 289 13.66 -98.27 -48.11
C LYS A 289 12.29 -98.06 -47.45
N ASN A 290 11.22 -98.02 -48.25
CA ASN A 290 9.86 -97.69 -47.81
C ASN A 290 9.78 -96.35 -47.06
N ARG A 291 10.47 -95.34 -47.58
CA ARG A 291 10.57 -94.00 -46.97
C ARG A 291 10.06 -92.93 -47.92
N VAL A 292 9.41 -91.92 -47.37
CA VAL A 292 8.99 -90.72 -48.09
C VAL A 292 9.62 -89.51 -47.41
N SER A 293 10.43 -88.77 -48.16
CA SER A 293 10.96 -87.48 -47.71
C SER A 293 10.09 -86.38 -48.28
N VAL A 294 9.58 -85.53 -47.39
CA VAL A 294 8.81 -84.34 -47.71
C VAL A 294 9.70 -83.14 -47.46
N GLU A 295 9.92 -82.32 -48.47
CA GLU A 295 10.55 -81.01 -48.33
C GLU A 295 9.51 -79.92 -48.59
N MET A 296 9.40 -78.95 -47.69
CA MET A 296 8.43 -77.87 -47.79
C MET A 296 9.02 -76.57 -47.23
N GLU A 297 8.60 -75.42 -47.76
CA GLU A 297 9.01 -74.10 -47.28
C GLU A 297 7.89 -73.44 -46.47
N VAL A 298 8.21 -72.85 -45.32
CA VAL A 298 7.24 -72.17 -44.46
C VAL A 298 6.96 -70.78 -45.00
N SER A 299 5.72 -70.54 -45.41
CA SER A 299 5.25 -69.21 -45.80
C SER A 299 4.90 -68.41 -44.54
N TYR A 300 5.36 -67.16 -44.47
CA TYR A 300 5.03 -66.22 -43.39
C TYR A 300 4.09 -65.11 -43.85
N GLU A 301 3.52 -65.22 -45.04
CA GLU A 301 2.51 -64.28 -45.52
C GLU A 301 1.12 -64.78 -45.10
N LEU A 302 0.72 -64.38 -43.89
CA LEU A 302 -0.65 -64.38 -43.39
C LEU A 302 -1.01 -62.96 -42.96
#